data_AF-A0A7S2ZJZ8-F1
#
_entry.id   AF-A0A7S2ZJZ8-F1
#
_cell.length_a   1.000
_cell.length_b   1.000
_cell.length_c   1.000
_cell.angle_alpha   90.00
_cell.angle_beta   90.00
_cell.angle_gamma   90.00
#
_symmetry.space_group_name_H-M   'P 1'
#
loop_
_entity.id
_entity.type
_entity.pdbx_description
1 polymer ?
#
loop_
_entity_poly.entity_id
_entity_poly.type
_entity_poly.pdbx_seq_one_letter_code
_entity_poly.pdbx_strand_id
1 'polypeptide(L)'
;MRLVIVRHADPEYSVDGLTESGHLEAKALAERFGSGYDGSITKIYTSPKGRARATAKYTEDILGMEAAVEDWTQELSYWFRLDQNARPGEGGMALWDMPGEFIRSFEPPLTIESQWEELEDMGKVSPQASAHESRRTLTTLCFFFFLVFFFFFWFEW
;
A
#
# COMPACT_ATOMS: atom_id res chain seq x y z
N MET A 1 -10.93 -16.58 1.51
CA MET A 1 -9.74 -16.04 0.80
C MET A 1 -8.94 -15.21 1.78
N ARG A 2 -7.61 -15.29 1.77
CA ARG A 2 -6.72 -14.55 2.69
C ARG A 2 -5.65 -13.83 1.87
N LEU A 3 -5.35 -12.59 2.25
CA LEU A 3 -4.29 -11.76 1.67
C LEU A 3 -3.34 -11.36 2.79
N VAL A 4 -2.05 -11.63 2.60
CA VAL A 4 -0.99 -11.25 3.55
C VAL A 4 -0.11 -10.22 2.86
N ILE A 5 0.04 -9.05 3.47
CA ILE A 5 0.92 -7.99 2.99
C ILE A 5 2.17 -8.02 3.85
N VAL A 6 3.31 -8.21 3.19
CA VAL A 6 4.62 -8.29 3.82
C VAL A 6 5.43 -7.09 3.36
N ARG A 7 6.00 -6.34 4.31
CA ARG A 7 7.04 -5.36 4.02
C ARG A 7 8.38 -6.09 3.83
N HIS A 8 9.23 -5.60 2.93
CA HIS A 8 10.60 -6.11 2.81
C HIS A 8 11.29 -6.09 4.20
N ALA A 9 12.21 -7.03 4.42
CA ALA A 9 13.05 -7.05 5.61
C ALA A 9 14.02 -5.85 5.63
N ASP A 10 14.78 -5.70 6.72
CA ASP A 10 15.71 -4.58 6.90
C ASP A 10 16.57 -4.31 5.64
N PRO A 11 16.38 -3.15 4.96
CA PRO A 11 16.91 -2.91 3.63
C PRO A 11 18.34 -2.34 3.65
N GLU A 12 19.15 -2.76 2.68
CA GLU A 12 20.39 -2.06 2.31
C GLU A 12 20.16 -1.32 0.99
N TYR A 13 19.81 -0.04 1.08
CA TYR A 13 19.41 0.76 -0.09
C TYR A 13 20.57 1.01 -1.06
N SER A 14 21.83 0.98 -0.62
CA SER A 14 22.98 1.26 -1.51
C SER A 14 23.15 0.19 -2.59
N VAL A 15 22.78 -1.06 -2.29
CA VAL A 15 22.88 -2.20 -3.22
C VAL A 15 21.52 -2.71 -3.68
N ASP A 16 20.43 -2.03 -3.29
CA ASP A 16 19.04 -2.49 -3.43
C ASP A 16 18.86 -3.93 -2.91
N GLY A 17 19.35 -4.19 -1.70
CA GLY A 17 19.37 -5.52 -1.08
C GLY A 17 18.87 -5.50 0.35
N LEU A 18 19.31 -6.48 1.13
CA LEU A 18 19.03 -6.58 2.57
C LEU A 18 20.33 -6.45 3.35
N THR A 19 20.23 -5.98 4.58
CA THR A 19 21.30 -6.05 5.56
C THR A 19 21.45 -7.50 6.06
N GLU A 20 22.51 -7.79 6.83
CA GLU A 20 22.68 -9.11 7.47
C GLU A 20 21.51 -9.45 8.39
N SER A 21 21.01 -8.47 9.15
CA SER A 21 19.79 -8.61 9.96
C SER A 21 18.56 -8.86 9.09
N GLY A 22 18.41 -8.14 7.98
CA GLY A 22 17.29 -8.33 7.05
C GLY A 22 17.24 -9.73 6.45
N HIS A 23 18.38 -10.35 6.18
CA HIS A 23 18.44 -11.75 5.75
C HIS A 23 17.93 -12.72 6.83
N LEU A 24 18.19 -12.46 8.11
CA LEU A 24 17.66 -13.26 9.22
C LEU A 24 16.15 -13.10 9.35
N GLU A 25 15.63 -11.88 9.23
CA GLU A 25 14.20 -11.58 9.26
C GLU A 25 13.45 -12.29 8.11
N ALA A 26 13.97 -12.20 6.89
CA ALA A 26 13.39 -12.84 5.72
C ALA A 26 13.36 -14.37 5.84
N LYS A 27 14.42 -14.96 6.40
CA LYS A 27 14.48 -16.40 6.66
C LYS A 27 13.45 -16.84 7.72
N ALA A 28 13.35 -16.11 8.83
CA ALA A 28 12.37 -16.42 9.88
C ALA A 28 10.92 -16.31 9.35
N LEU A 29 10.65 -15.32 8.50
CA LEU A 29 9.36 -15.21 7.81
C LEU A 29 9.08 -16.43 6.92
N ALA A 30 10.07 -16.84 6.12
CA ALA A 30 9.93 -17.97 5.22
C ALA A 30 9.68 -19.28 5.98
N GLU A 31 10.38 -19.51 7.10
CA GLU A 31 10.15 -20.65 7.99
C GLU A 31 8.72 -20.66 8.54
N ARG A 32 8.21 -19.48 8.95
CA ARG A 32 6.83 -19.33 9.42
C ARG A 32 5.83 -19.70 8.33
N PHE A 33 6.01 -19.22 7.10
CA PHE A 33 5.14 -19.59 5.98
C PHE A 33 5.26 -21.08 5.61
N GLY A 34 6.47 -21.64 5.61
CA GLY A 34 6.73 -23.06 5.36
C GLY A 34 6.07 -23.99 6.38
N SER A 35 5.95 -23.56 7.64
CA SER A 35 5.23 -24.31 8.68
C SER A 35 3.71 -24.28 8.55
N GLY A 36 3.15 -23.59 7.54
CA GLY A 36 1.72 -23.57 7.25
C GLY A 36 0.96 -22.45 7.96
N TYR A 37 1.58 -21.28 8.14
CA TYR A 37 0.96 -20.11 8.76
C TYR A 37 -0.45 -19.84 8.18
N ASP A 38 -1.46 -20.15 8.99
CA ASP A 38 -2.87 -19.96 8.66
C ASP A 38 -3.27 -20.52 7.28
N GLY A 39 -2.67 -21.65 6.90
CA GLY A 39 -2.91 -22.38 5.66
C GLY A 39 -1.72 -22.39 4.69
N SER A 40 -1.91 -23.03 3.54
CA SER A 40 -0.90 -23.09 2.49
C SER A 40 -0.91 -21.82 1.63
N ILE A 41 0.26 -21.24 1.41
CA ILE A 41 0.43 -20.18 0.43
C ILE A 41 0.28 -20.78 -0.98
N THR A 42 -0.56 -20.16 -1.79
CA THR A 42 -0.88 -20.63 -3.15
C THR A 42 -0.39 -19.70 -4.24
N LYS A 43 -0.08 -18.44 -3.90
CA LYS A 43 0.48 -17.44 -4.80
C LYS A 43 1.40 -16.50 -4.03
N ILE A 44 2.47 -16.07 -4.68
CA ILE A 44 3.41 -15.08 -4.16
C ILE A 44 3.55 -13.97 -5.20
N TYR A 45 3.52 -12.73 -4.73
CA TYR A 45 3.69 -11.54 -5.55
C TYR A 45 4.74 -10.64 -4.90
N THR A 46 5.51 -9.92 -5.71
CA THR A 46 6.58 -9.04 -5.21
C THR A 46 6.85 -7.91 -6.19
N SER A 47 7.48 -6.84 -5.69
CA SER A 47 7.91 -5.72 -6.53
C SER A 47 9.22 -6.06 -7.26
N PRO A 48 9.58 -5.31 -8.32
CA PRO A 48 10.86 -5.49 -9.01
C PRO A 48 12.07 -5.06 -8.16
N LYS A 49 11.89 -4.46 -6.98
CA LYS A 49 13.00 -3.97 -6.13
C LYS A 49 13.78 -5.14 -5.52
N GLY A 50 15.10 -5.05 -5.56
CA GLY A 50 16.00 -6.11 -5.13
C GLY A 50 15.79 -6.51 -3.66
N ARG A 51 15.54 -5.55 -2.76
CA ARG A 51 15.22 -5.84 -1.34
C ARG A 51 13.92 -6.66 -1.17
N ALA A 52 12.90 -6.38 -1.97
CA ALA A 52 11.63 -7.10 -1.93
C ALA A 52 11.77 -8.49 -2.55
N ARG A 53 12.51 -8.61 -3.67
CA ARG A 53 12.87 -9.89 -4.28
C ARG A 53 13.69 -10.75 -3.31
N ALA A 54 14.70 -10.18 -2.65
CA ALA A 54 15.54 -10.89 -1.69
C ALA A 54 14.74 -11.40 -0.49
N THR A 55 13.76 -10.62 0.00
CA THR A 55 12.85 -11.06 1.06
C THR A 55 11.98 -12.22 0.59
N ALA A 56 11.39 -12.12 -0.61
CA ALA A 56 10.54 -13.16 -1.19
C ALA A 56 11.31 -14.46 -1.48
N LYS A 57 12.59 -14.36 -1.87
CA LYS A 57 13.42 -15.49 -2.29
C LYS A 57 13.50 -16.61 -1.28
N TYR A 58 13.61 -16.29 0.01
CA TYR A 58 13.62 -17.30 1.07
C TYR A 58 12.30 -18.09 1.13
N THR A 59 11.18 -17.41 0.91
CA THR A 59 9.86 -18.05 0.89
C THR A 59 9.66 -18.86 -0.39
N GLU A 60 10.09 -18.33 -1.54
CA GLU A 60 10.15 -19.04 -2.83
C GLU A 60 10.89 -20.38 -2.67
N ASP A 61 12.06 -20.36 -2.04
CA ASP A 61 12.92 -21.54 -1.87
C ASP A 61 12.31 -22.59 -0.94
N ILE A 62 11.74 -22.18 0.20
CA ILE A 62 11.13 -23.10 1.15
C ILE A 62 9.86 -23.74 0.58
N LEU A 63 9.05 -22.98 -0.16
CA LEU A 63 7.79 -23.46 -0.71
C LEU A 63 7.94 -24.12 -2.09
N GLY A 64 9.10 -23.97 -2.74
CA GLY A 64 9.31 -24.43 -4.12
C GLY A 64 8.42 -23.68 -5.11
N MET A 65 8.20 -22.39 -4.89
CA MET A 65 7.31 -21.54 -5.68
C MET A 65 8.08 -20.34 -6.24
N GLU A 66 7.59 -19.77 -7.35
CA GLU A 66 8.14 -18.53 -7.90
C GLU A 66 7.13 -17.39 -7.72
N ALA A 67 7.61 -16.24 -7.26
CA ALA A 67 6.83 -15.04 -7.07
C ALA A 67 6.67 -14.27 -8.39
N ALA A 68 5.42 -13.96 -8.73
CA ALA A 68 5.11 -13.06 -9.84
C ALA A 68 5.59 -11.64 -9.51
N VAL A 69 6.28 -11.01 -10.46
CA VAL A 69 6.73 -9.62 -10.32
C VAL A 69 5.63 -8.69 -10.80
N GLU A 70 5.26 -7.76 -9.94
CA GLU A 70 4.21 -6.77 -10.18
C GLU A 70 4.79 -5.37 -10.04
N ASP A 71 5.08 -4.70 -11.16
CA ASP A 71 5.80 -3.42 -11.18
C ASP A 71 5.10 -2.30 -10.39
N TRP A 72 3.77 -2.35 -10.32
CA TRP A 72 2.96 -1.36 -9.58
C TRP A 72 3.10 -1.48 -8.06
N THR A 73 3.68 -2.57 -7.54
CA THR A 73 3.90 -2.79 -6.10
C THR A 73 5.21 -2.21 -5.58
N GLN A 74 6.00 -1.55 -6.44
CA GLN A 74 7.21 -0.87 -6.02
C GLN A 74 6.93 0.31 -5.10
N GLU A 75 7.88 0.60 -4.21
CA GLU A 75 7.85 1.84 -3.42
C GLU A 75 7.80 3.07 -4.32
N LEU A 76 7.19 4.15 -3.82
CA LEU A 76 7.11 5.42 -4.51
C LEU A 76 8.54 5.86 -4.92
N SER A 77 8.75 6.13 -6.20
CA SER A 77 10.06 6.55 -6.71
C SER A 77 10.26 8.06 -6.59
N TYR A 78 9.16 8.81 -6.54
CA TYR A 78 9.15 10.26 -6.49
C TYR A 78 8.04 10.73 -5.56
N TRP A 79 8.38 11.62 -4.63
CA TRP A 79 7.44 12.39 -3.84
C TRP A 79 8.03 13.76 -3.58
N PHE A 80 7.16 14.77 -3.45
CA PHE A 80 7.59 16.12 -3.15
C PHE A 80 8.19 16.16 -1.73
N ARG A 81 9.49 16.45 -1.64
CA ARG A 81 10.19 16.58 -0.36
C ARG A 81 10.13 18.04 0.08
N LEU A 82 9.49 18.29 1.22
CA LEU A 82 9.47 19.63 1.82
C LEU A 82 10.85 20.02 2.38
N ASP A 83 11.61 19.03 2.82
CA ASP A 83 13.04 19.14 3.13
C ASP A 83 13.81 18.15 2.25
N GLN A 84 14.73 18.65 1.42
CA GLN A 84 15.46 17.85 0.43
C GLN A 84 16.47 16.88 1.06
N ASN A 85 16.81 17.04 2.34
CA ASN A 85 17.98 16.41 2.93
C ASN A 85 17.74 14.99 3.49
N ALA A 86 16.50 14.54 3.64
CA ALA A 86 16.22 13.21 4.19
C ALA A 86 14.93 12.59 3.64
N ARG A 87 14.80 11.25 3.75
CA ARG A 87 13.57 10.51 3.42
C ARG A 87 12.58 10.55 4.61
N PRO A 88 11.28 10.33 4.37
CA PRO A 88 10.31 10.12 5.45
C PRO A 88 10.76 8.95 6.34
N GLY A 89 10.82 9.19 7.66
CA GLY A 89 11.38 8.25 8.63
C GLY A 89 12.89 8.38 8.89
N GLU A 90 13.63 9.12 8.05
CA GLU A 90 15.06 9.47 8.23
C GLU A 90 15.25 10.94 8.61
N GLY A 91 14.19 11.62 9.07
CA GLY A 91 14.17 13.05 9.38
C GLY A 91 13.62 13.94 8.27
N GLY A 92 13.31 13.37 7.10
CA GLY A 92 12.60 14.07 6.03
C GLY A 92 11.10 14.11 6.27
N MET A 93 10.44 15.14 5.74
CA MET A 93 8.99 15.31 5.84
C MET A 93 8.34 15.04 4.49
N ALA A 94 7.46 14.05 4.41
CA ALA A 94 6.59 13.88 3.26
C ALA A 94 5.38 14.82 3.32
N LEU A 95 4.73 15.02 2.17
CA LEU A 95 3.47 15.75 2.12
C LEU A 95 2.38 15.12 3.01
N TRP A 96 2.34 13.78 3.11
CA TRP A 96 1.40 13.06 3.97
C TRP A 96 1.77 13.09 5.46
N ASP A 97 2.97 13.60 5.81
CA ASP A 97 3.38 13.86 7.19
C ASP A 97 3.00 15.29 7.65
N MET A 98 2.42 16.12 6.77
CA MET A 98 2.06 17.49 7.14
C MET A 98 0.90 17.51 8.17
N PRO A 99 1.03 18.31 9.24
CA PRO A 99 -0.07 18.51 10.18
C PRO A 99 -1.34 19.01 9.47
N GLY A 100 -2.49 18.47 9.86
CA GLY A 100 -3.77 18.82 9.23
C GLY A 100 -4.11 20.31 9.40
N GLU A 101 -3.63 20.95 10.46
CA GLU A 101 -3.76 22.39 10.71
C GLU A 101 -3.09 23.21 9.61
N PHE A 102 -1.92 22.78 9.14
CA PHE A 102 -1.21 23.46 8.06
C PHE A 102 -1.99 23.35 6.74
N ILE A 103 -2.47 22.16 6.40
CA ILE A 103 -3.31 21.91 5.20
C ILE A 103 -4.60 22.76 5.23
N ARG A 104 -5.17 22.97 6.41
CA ARG A 104 -6.39 23.78 6.59
C ARG A 104 -6.13 25.29 6.66
N SER A 105 -4.88 25.73 6.79
CA SER A 105 -4.50 27.14 6.86
C SER A 105 -4.29 27.82 5.50
N PHE A 106 -4.38 27.09 4.39
CA PHE A 106 -4.26 27.66 3.06
C PHE A 106 -5.43 28.63 2.77
N GLU A 107 -5.14 29.71 2.05
CA GLU A 107 -6.15 30.65 1.54
C GLU A 107 -6.07 30.72 0.00
N PRO A 108 -7.11 30.29 -0.74
CA PRO A 108 -8.36 29.69 -0.25
C PRO A 108 -8.12 28.30 0.39
N PRO A 109 -9.02 27.85 1.30
CA PRO A 109 -8.89 26.53 1.90
C PRO A 109 -8.87 25.45 0.82
N LEU A 110 -8.01 24.44 1.00
CA LEU A 110 -8.03 23.23 0.17
C LEU A 110 -9.36 22.49 0.45
N THR A 111 -10.40 22.87 -0.28
CA THR A 111 -11.75 22.31 -0.09
C THR A 111 -11.88 20.92 -0.72
N ILE A 112 -12.95 20.21 -0.37
CA ILE A 112 -13.29 18.86 -0.88
C ILE A 112 -13.49 18.83 -2.41
N GLU A 113 -13.71 19.98 -3.05
CA GLU A 113 -13.82 20.04 -4.50
C GLU A 113 -12.44 19.74 -5.11
N SER A 114 -12.32 18.54 -5.66
CA SER A 114 -11.19 18.07 -6.46
C SER A 114 -10.76 19.15 -7.45
N GLN A 115 -9.61 19.80 -7.21
CA GLN A 115 -8.94 20.61 -8.22
C GLN A 115 -7.99 19.76 -9.08
N TRP A 116 -8.06 18.42 -8.95
CA TRP A 116 -7.22 17.49 -9.71
C TRP A 116 -7.44 17.61 -11.22
N GLU A 117 -8.64 18.01 -11.64
CA GLU A 117 -9.01 18.33 -13.02
C GLU A 117 -8.36 19.62 -13.59
N GLU A 118 -7.78 20.46 -12.73
CA GLU A 118 -7.13 21.73 -13.13
C GLU A 118 -5.61 21.61 -13.26
N LEU A 119 -5.00 20.51 -12.79
CA LEU A 119 -3.56 20.29 -12.88
C LEU A 119 -3.16 19.86 -14.30
N GLU A 120 -2.38 20.69 -15.00
CA GLU A 120 -1.95 20.46 -16.39
C GLU A 120 -1.17 19.14 -16.59
N ASP A 121 -0.45 18.69 -15.56
CA ASP A 121 0.41 17.49 -15.59
C ASP A 121 -0.35 16.17 -15.39
N MET A 122 -1.59 16.24 -14.88
CA MET A 122 -2.46 15.08 -14.74
C MET A 122 -3.35 15.04 -15.98
N GLY A 123 -2.88 14.36 -17.03
CA GLY A 123 -3.56 14.31 -18.33
C GLY A 123 -5.08 14.18 -18.19
N LYS A 124 -5.82 15.07 -18.88
CA LYS A 124 -7.28 15.19 -18.80
C LYS A 124 -7.95 13.82 -18.81
N VAL A 125 -8.54 13.41 -17.68
CA VAL A 125 -9.40 12.23 -17.65
C VAL A 125 -10.62 12.56 -18.51
N SER A 126 -10.75 11.90 -19.66
CA SER A 126 -11.91 12.09 -20.52
C SER A 126 -13.19 11.71 -19.74
N PRO A 127 -14.25 12.54 -19.73
CA PRO A 127 -15.48 12.28 -18.96
C PRO A 127 -16.28 11.04 -19.43
N GLN A 128 -15.76 10.25 -20.36
CA GLN A 128 -16.52 9.23 -21.08
C GLN A 128 -16.30 7.84 -20.46
N ALA A 129 -16.72 7.66 -19.20
CA ALA A 129 -17.05 6.32 -18.66
C ALA A 129 -17.78 6.34 -17.29
N SER A 130 -18.76 7.20 -17.05
CA SER A 130 -19.77 6.90 -16.00
C SER A 130 -21.09 7.67 -16.17
N ALA A 131 -21.54 7.83 -17.41
CA ALA A 131 -22.92 8.21 -17.70
C ALA A 131 -23.57 7.14 -18.58
N HIS A 132 -23.55 5.87 -18.15
CA HIS A 132 -24.52 4.91 -18.66
C HIS A 132 -25.79 4.98 -17.82
N GLU A 133 -26.59 5.97 -18.19
CA GLU A 133 -28.03 5.87 -18.39
C GLU A 133 -28.66 4.50 -18.08
N SER A 134 -29.20 4.37 -16.86
CA SER A 134 -30.32 3.48 -16.57
C SER A 134 -31.16 4.09 -15.44
N ARG A 135 -31.78 5.25 -15.71
CA ARG A 135 -33.05 5.59 -15.07
C ARG A 135 -34.16 4.96 -15.89
N ARG A 136 -34.53 3.72 -15.58
CA ARG A 136 -35.87 3.22 -15.83
C ARG A 136 -36.33 2.38 -14.64
N THR A 137 -37.17 3.04 -13.83
CA THR A 137 -38.37 2.48 -13.20
C THR A 137 -38.27 1.06 -12.65
N LEU A 138 -38.29 0.93 -11.32
CA LEU A 138 -39.31 0.13 -10.61
C LEU A 138 -39.19 0.37 -9.10
N THR A 139 -40.19 1.10 -8.63
CA THR A 139 -40.92 0.98 -7.37
C THR A 139 -40.59 -0.25 -6.50
N THR A 140 -40.49 0.03 -5.20
CA THR A 140 -40.85 -0.84 -4.06
C THR A 140 -39.77 -1.76 -3.50
N LEU A 141 -39.72 -1.72 -2.16
CA LEU A 141 -39.07 -2.64 -1.23
C LEU A 141 -37.53 -2.57 -1.20
N CYS A 142 -36.84 -2.56 -0.08
CA CYS A 142 -37.14 -2.46 1.35
C CYS A 142 -35.77 -2.72 2.03
N PHE A 143 -35.63 -2.37 3.31
CA PHE A 143 -34.57 -2.81 4.23
C PHE A 143 -33.17 -2.16 4.06
N PHE A 144 -32.80 -1.23 4.98
CA PHE A 144 -32.00 -1.48 6.21
C PHE A 144 -30.50 -1.67 5.86
N PHE A 145 -29.48 -1.07 6.49
CA PHE A 145 -29.32 -0.37 7.77
C PHE A 145 -27.89 0.24 7.80
N PHE A 146 -27.69 1.40 8.46
CA PHE A 146 -26.54 1.84 9.30
C PHE A 146 -25.09 1.47 8.90
N LEU A 147 -24.14 2.39 8.68
CA LEU A 147 -23.49 3.37 9.59
C LEU A 147 -22.93 2.78 10.91
N VAL A 148 -21.75 3.27 11.33
CA VAL A 148 -20.99 3.10 12.62
C VAL A 148 -19.69 2.30 12.43
N PHE A 149 -18.51 2.95 12.41
CA PHE A 149 -17.66 3.47 13.50
C PHE A 149 -16.83 2.40 14.25
N PHE A 150 -15.54 2.71 14.42
CA PHE A 150 -14.54 2.17 15.36
C PHE A 150 -15.12 1.62 16.68
N PHE A 151 -14.65 0.45 17.15
CA PHE A 151 -14.07 0.23 18.50
C PHE A 151 -13.59 -1.23 18.73
N PHE A 152 -12.55 -1.36 19.56
CA PHE A 152 -12.01 -2.47 20.39
C PHE A 152 -12.70 -3.86 20.41
N PHE A 153 -11.91 -4.92 20.66
CA PHE A 153 -12.04 -5.91 21.76
C PHE A 153 -10.82 -6.88 21.66
N TRP A 154 -9.86 -6.86 22.59
CA TRP A 154 -9.83 -7.50 23.92
C TRP A 154 -9.64 -9.03 23.83
N PHE A 155 -8.45 -9.47 24.27
CA PHE A 155 -8.06 -10.84 24.56
C PHE A 155 -8.83 -11.36 25.78
N GLU A 156 -9.34 -12.60 25.73
CA GLU A 156 -9.45 -13.44 26.91
C GLU A 156 -8.94 -14.85 26.61
N TRP A 157 -8.39 -15.44 27.67
CA TRP A 157 -7.64 -16.69 27.76
C TRP A 157 -8.44 -17.94 27.39
#